data_AF-A0A699S6S7-F1
#
_entry.id   AF-A0A699S6S7-F1
#
_cell.length_a   1.000
_cell.length_b   1.000
_cell.length_c   1.000
_cell.angle_alpha   90.00
_cell.angle_beta   90.00
_cell.angle_gamma   90.00
#
_symmetry.space_group_name_H-M   'P 1'
#
loop_
_entity.id
_entity.type
_entity.pdbx_description
1 polymer ?
#
loop_
_entity_poly.entity_id
_entity_poly.type
_entity_poly.pdbx_seq_one_letter_code
_entity_poly.pdbx_strand_id
1 'polypeptide(L)'
;MIMSVEDTLEAKYMAEDASSKKFLVNNFTNYKMNDSRPVLNQYNELLGIHGRFTQHKMNMDESIKVSSIIDKLLPSWKDFKHTLKHLKDELILVELGSYLRIEESLRA
;
A
#
# COMPACT_ATOMS: atom_id res chain seq x y z
N MET A 1 22.77 23.37 14.95
CA MET A 1 22.72 23.72 13.52
C MET A 1 21.31 24.22 13.24
N ILE A 2 21.14 25.50 12.90
CA ILE A 2 19.82 26.09 12.60
C ILE A 2 19.65 25.99 11.08
N MET A 3 18.56 25.37 10.62
CA MET A 3 18.23 25.31 9.19
C MET A 3 17.99 26.73 8.67
N SER A 4 18.50 27.03 7.48
CA SER A 4 18.29 28.35 6.88
C SER A 4 16.82 28.54 6.47
N VAL A 5 16.44 29.80 6.20
CA VAL A 5 15.09 30.13 5.73
C VAL A 5 14.80 29.44 4.39
N GLU A 6 15.79 29.31 3.52
CA GLU A 6 15.69 28.60 2.23
C GLU A 6 15.47 27.10 2.45
N ASP A 7 16.29 26.46 3.30
CA ASP A 7 16.13 25.03 3.64
C ASP A 7 14.74 24.75 4.25
N THR A 8 14.23 25.68 5.06
CA THR A 8 12.91 25.57 5.69
C THR A 8 11.78 25.70 4.67
N LEU A 9 11.93 26.58 3.68
CA LEU A 9 10.92 26.81 2.65
C LEU A 9 10.89 25.66 1.65
N GLU A 10 12.05 25.14 1.26
CA GLU A 10 12.18 23.96 0.41
C GLU A 10 11.60 22.71 1.09
N ALA A 11 11.92 22.47 2.36
CA ALA A 11 11.34 21.36 3.13
C ALA A 11 9.80 21.43 3.22
N LYS A 12 9.24 22.65 3.40
CA LYS A 12 7.79 22.86 3.40
C LYS A 12 7.17 22.58 2.04
N TYR A 13 7.79 23.05 0.96
CA TYR A 13 7.31 22.81 -0.40
C TYR A 13 7.35 21.32 -0.75
N MET A 14 8.44 20.62 -0.42
CA MET A 14 8.57 19.18 -0.65
C MET A 14 7.56 18.38 0.18
N ALA A 15 7.32 18.78 1.44
CA ALA A 15 6.31 18.17 2.28
C ALA A 15 4.89 18.41 1.73
N GLU A 16 4.60 19.61 1.23
CA GLU A 16 3.31 19.94 0.61
C GLU A 16 3.09 19.13 -0.67
N ASP A 17 4.07 19.07 -1.58
CA ASP A 17 3.99 18.29 -2.81
C ASP A 17 3.82 16.78 -2.53
N ALA A 18 4.61 16.23 -1.61
CA ALA A 18 4.51 14.84 -1.16
C ALA A 18 3.21 14.52 -0.39
N SER A 19 2.56 15.54 0.17
CA SER A 19 1.24 15.41 0.81
C SER A 19 0.08 15.66 -0.16
N SER A 20 0.35 16.13 -1.38
CA SER A 20 -0.70 16.44 -2.33
C SER A 20 -1.50 15.19 -2.69
N LYS A 21 -2.82 15.35 -2.87
CA LYS A 21 -3.71 14.25 -3.30
C LYS A 21 -3.21 13.58 -4.58
N LYS A 22 -2.67 14.37 -5.51
CA LYS A 22 -2.10 13.89 -6.78
C LYS A 22 -0.88 13.00 -6.56
N PHE A 23 0.02 13.41 -5.67
CA PHE A 23 1.18 12.59 -5.30
C PHE A 23 0.76 11.28 -4.64
N LEU A 24 -0.18 11.31 -3.69
CA LEU A 24 -0.68 10.10 -3.03
C LEU A 24 -1.30 9.11 -4.03
N VAL A 25 -2.11 9.59 -4.97
CA VAL A 25 -2.69 8.77 -6.04
C VAL A 25 -1.58 8.19 -6.91
N ASN A 26 -0.63 9.00 -7.35
CA ASN A 26 0.47 8.53 -8.20
C ASN A 26 1.36 7.50 -7.49
N ASN A 27 1.67 7.72 -6.22
CA ASN A 27 2.43 6.80 -5.37
C ASN A 27 1.70 5.46 -5.25
N PHE A 28 0.40 5.49 -4.93
CA PHE A 28 -0.41 4.27 -4.85
C PHE A 28 -0.50 3.52 -6.18
N THR A 29 -0.86 4.22 -7.26
CA THR A 29 -1.07 3.61 -8.59
C THR A 29 0.21 2.96 -9.09
N ASN A 30 1.36 3.63 -8.96
CA ASN A 30 2.65 3.14 -9.45
C ASN A 30 3.36 2.19 -8.49
N TYR A 31 2.87 1.98 -7.27
CA TYR A 31 3.46 1.04 -6.33
C TYR A 31 3.48 -0.37 -6.94
N LYS A 32 4.67 -0.96 -7.00
CA LYS A 32 4.91 -2.35 -7.40
C LYS A 32 5.68 -3.04 -6.28
N MET A 33 5.22 -4.21 -5.86
CA MET A 33 5.98 -5.01 -4.90
C MET A 33 7.29 -5.47 -5.53
N ASN A 34 8.31 -5.58 -4.69
CA ASN A 34 9.65 -6.01 -5.02
C ASN A 34 9.89 -7.41 -4.43
N ASP A 35 10.37 -8.34 -5.26
CA ASP A 35 10.66 -9.74 -4.85
C ASP A 35 11.75 -9.85 -3.77
N SER A 36 12.62 -8.85 -3.62
CA SER A 36 13.71 -8.83 -2.63
C SER A 36 13.28 -8.43 -1.22
N ARG A 37 11.99 -8.11 -1.00
CA ARG A 37 11.48 -7.68 0.30
C ARG A 37 10.28 -8.55 0.71
N PRO A 38 10.06 -8.78 2.02
CA PRO A 38 8.85 -9.44 2.49
C PRO A 38 7.59 -8.74 1.98
N VAL A 39 6.64 -9.51 1.46
CA VAL A 39 5.32 -9.08 1.04
C VAL A 39 4.56 -8.46 2.21
N LEU A 40 4.69 -8.99 3.43
CA LEU A 40 3.99 -8.43 4.58
C LEU A 40 4.45 -6.99 4.92
N ASN A 41 5.74 -6.71 4.77
CA ASN A 41 6.27 -5.35 4.95
C ASN A 41 5.70 -4.39 3.90
N GLN A 42 5.65 -4.83 2.64
CA GLN A 42 5.13 -4.03 1.52
C GLN A 42 3.61 -3.83 1.60
N TYR A 43 2.88 -4.81 2.13
CA TYR A 43 1.47 -4.69 2.49
C TYR A 43 1.25 -3.59 3.54
N ASN A 44 2.08 -3.54 4.59
CA ASN A 44 2.01 -2.48 5.60
C ASN A 44 2.32 -1.09 5.03
N GLU A 45 3.25 -0.98 4.07
CA GLU A 45 3.51 0.27 3.34
C GLU A 45 2.24 0.74 2.57
N LEU A 46 1.53 -0.18 1.91
CA LEU A 46 0.27 0.09 1.21
C LEU A 46 -0.84 0.52 2.17
N LEU A 47 -0.97 -0.11 3.34
CA LEU A 47 -1.89 0.34 4.41
C LEU A 47 -1.56 1.77 4.85
N GLY A 48 -0.28 2.12 4.94
CA GLY A 48 0.15 3.49 5.24
C GLY A 48 -0.29 4.50 4.18
N ILE A 49 -0.26 4.13 2.89
CA ILE A 49 -0.79 4.96 1.80
C ILE A 49 -2.31 5.13 1.92
N HIS A 50 -3.05 4.04 2.18
CA HIS A 50 -4.50 4.11 2.43
C HIS A 50 -4.84 5.00 3.62
N GLY A 51 -4.07 4.93 4.72
CA GLY A 51 -4.23 5.82 5.87
C GLY A 51 -4.08 7.30 5.49
N ARG A 52 -3.11 7.64 4.62
CA ARG A 52 -2.96 9.01 4.10
C ARG A 52 -4.11 9.43 3.20
N PHE A 53 -4.70 8.53 2.42
CA PHE A 53 -5.93 8.84 1.66
C PHE A 53 -7.07 9.23 2.60
N THR A 54 -7.31 8.46 3.66
CA THR A 54 -8.34 8.77 4.66
C THR A 54 -8.09 10.13 5.32
N GLN A 55 -6.84 10.44 5.69
CA GLN A 55 -6.47 11.77 6.24
C GLN A 55 -6.83 12.92 5.28
N HIS A 56 -6.74 12.70 3.97
CA HIS A 56 -7.09 13.67 2.93
C HIS A 56 -8.55 13.60 2.47
N LYS A 57 -9.39 12.85 3.19
CA LYS A 57 -10.82 12.60 2.88
C LYS A 57 -11.03 11.94 1.52
N MET A 58 -10.05 11.15 1.06
CA MET A 58 -10.12 10.34 -0.16
C MET A 58 -10.52 8.91 0.19
N ASN A 59 -11.72 8.74 0.75
CA ASN A 59 -12.18 7.43 1.16
C ASN A 59 -12.33 6.51 -0.05
N MET A 60 -11.81 5.30 0.09
CA MET A 60 -11.89 4.24 -0.90
C MET A 60 -12.72 3.11 -0.33
N ASP A 61 -13.55 2.50 -1.17
CA ASP A 61 -14.31 1.32 -0.80
C ASP A 61 -13.37 0.17 -0.41
N GLU A 62 -13.77 -0.63 0.58
CA GLU A 62 -12.92 -1.69 1.13
C GLU A 62 -12.59 -2.75 0.06
N SER A 63 -13.56 -3.11 -0.79
CA SER A 63 -13.35 -4.06 -1.88
C SER A 63 -12.30 -3.57 -2.88
N ILE A 64 -12.25 -2.26 -3.13
CA ILE A 64 -11.26 -1.64 -4.03
C ILE A 64 -9.87 -1.67 -3.37
N LYS A 65 -9.75 -1.38 -2.06
CA LYS A 65 -8.46 -1.47 -1.34
C LYS A 65 -7.91 -2.89 -1.36
N VAL A 66 -8.75 -3.88 -1.10
CA VAL A 66 -8.34 -5.28 -1.08
C VAL A 66 -7.94 -5.74 -2.47
N SER A 67 -8.78 -5.49 -3.48
CA SER A 67 -8.50 -5.89 -4.86
C SER A 67 -7.21 -5.27 -5.40
N SER A 68 -6.97 -3.98 -5.12
CA SER A 68 -5.78 -3.28 -5.57
C SER A 68 -4.48 -3.78 -4.92
N ILE A 69 -4.51 -4.17 -3.64
CA ILE A 69 -3.36 -4.83 -2.99
C ILE A 69 -3.12 -6.20 -3.60
N ILE A 70 -4.19 -7.00 -3.79
CA ILE A 70 -4.09 -8.31 -4.42
C ILE A 70 -3.44 -8.17 -5.79
N ASP A 71 -3.88 -7.26 -6.64
CA ASP A 71 -3.31 -7.09 -7.97
C ASP A 71 -1.84 -6.65 -7.96
N LYS A 72 -1.38 -5.97 -6.91
CA LYS A 72 0.02 -5.59 -6.69
C LYS A 72 0.94 -6.70 -6.21
N LEU A 73 0.41 -7.86 -5.80
CA LEU A 73 1.25 -9.01 -5.40
C LEU A 73 2.15 -9.48 -6.55
N LEU A 74 3.30 -10.02 -6.17
CA LEU A 74 4.35 -10.47 -7.08
C LEU A 74 3.86 -11.57 -8.05
N PRO A 75 4.45 -11.71 -9.25
CA PRO A 75 4.09 -12.78 -10.18
C PRO A 75 4.23 -14.20 -9.59
N SER A 76 5.19 -14.38 -8.69
CA SER A 76 5.40 -15.63 -7.94
C SER A 76 4.21 -15.99 -7.03
N TRP A 77 3.31 -15.06 -6.73
CA TRP A 77 2.10 -15.24 -5.91
C TRP A 77 0.83 -15.46 -6.74
N LYS A 78 0.94 -15.78 -8.04
CA LYS A 78 -0.21 -15.95 -8.96
C LYS A 78 -1.27 -16.94 -8.46
N ASP A 79 -0.87 -18.07 -7.89
CA ASP A 79 -1.80 -19.12 -7.49
C ASP A 79 -2.53 -18.71 -6.21
N PHE A 80 -1.82 -18.05 -5.29
CA PHE A 80 -2.41 -17.43 -4.11
C PHE A 80 -3.39 -16.29 -4.48
N LYS A 81 -3.04 -15.44 -5.46
CA LYS A 81 -3.95 -14.43 -6.02
C LYS A 81 -5.25 -15.08 -6.52
N HIS A 82 -5.15 -16.21 -7.22
CA HIS A 82 -6.32 -16.95 -7.69
C HIS A 82 -7.16 -17.46 -6.50
N THR A 83 -6.53 -18.06 -5.49
CA THR A 83 -7.22 -18.51 -4.27
C THR A 83 -8.00 -17.37 -3.60
N LEU A 84 -7.39 -16.20 -3.42
CA LEU A 84 -8.06 -15.04 -2.80
C LEU A 84 -9.26 -14.55 -3.61
N LYS A 85 -9.20 -14.60 -4.95
CA LYS A 85 -10.29 -14.16 -5.83
C LYS A 85 -11.52 -15.09 -5.82
N HIS A 86 -11.36 -16.34 -5.37
CA HIS A 86 -12.45 -17.32 -5.28
C HIS A 86 -12.97 -17.53 -3.86
N LEU A 87 -12.52 -16.73 -2.89
CA LEU A 87 -13.13 -16.71 -1.57
C LEU A 87 -14.61 -16.27 -1.70
N LYS A 88 -15.50 -17.03 -1.06
CA LYS A 88 -16.95 -16.77 -1.13
C LYS A 88 -17.38 -15.55 -0.34
N ASP A 89 -16.60 -15.19 0.68
CA ASP A 89 -16.90 -14.09 1.58
C ASP A 89 -16.18 -12.82 1.12
N GLU A 90 -16.77 -11.66 1.43
CA GLU A 90 -16.17 -10.37 1.15
C GLU A 90 -14.92 -10.18 2.02
N LEU A 91 -13.75 -10.30 1.39
CA LEU A 91 -12.47 -10.19 2.07
C LEU A 91 -12.19 -8.74 2.48
N ILE A 92 -11.85 -8.53 3.76
CA ILE A 92 -11.41 -7.21 4.27
C ILE A 92 -9.89 -7.15 4.46
N LEU A 93 -9.35 -5.93 4.64
CA LEU A 93 -7.89 -5.74 4.77
C LEU A 93 -7.26 -6.58 5.89
N VAL A 94 -7.94 -6.70 7.04
CA VAL A 94 -7.43 -7.47 8.20
C VAL A 94 -7.27 -8.95 7.88
N GLU A 95 -8.25 -9.53 7.18
CA GLU A 95 -8.22 -10.94 6.77
C GLU A 95 -7.15 -11.16 5.71
N LEU A 96 -7.06 -10.26 4.72
CA LEU A 96 -6.01 -10.30 3.71
C LEU A 96 -4.62 -10.31 4.36
N GLY A 97 -4.38 -9.45 5.36
CA GLY A 97 -3.10 -9.43 6.08
C GLY A 97 -2.79 -10.76 6.79
N SER A 98 -3.81 -11.41 7.33
CA SER A 98 -3.67 -12.73 7.97
C SER A 98 -3.31 -13.82 6.94
N TYR A 99 -3.99 -13.86 5.79
CA TYR A 99 -3.66 -14.79 4.72
C TYR A 99 -2.25 -14.56 4.15
N LEU A 100 -1.87 -13.30 3.94
CA LEU A 100 -0.53 -12.93 3.45
C LEU A 100 0.56 -13.41 4.41
N ARG A 101 0.38 -13.23 5.71
CA ARG A 101 1.33 -13.69 6.72
C ARG A 101 1.50 -15.21 6.72
N ILE A 102 0.41 -15.96 6.58
CA ILE A 102 0.44 -17.43 6.51
C ILE A 102 1.17 -17.88 5.24
N GLU A 103 0.76 -17.37 4.09
CA GLU A 103 1.35 -17.74 2.80
C GLU A 103 2.85 -17.38 2.72
N GLU A 104 3.25 -16.21 3.23
CA GLU A 104 4.66 -15.82 3.30
C GLU A 104 5.47 -16.80 4.17
N SER A 105 4.91 -17.22 5.30
CA SER A 105 5.56 -18.19 6.19
C SER A 105 5.69 -19.58 5.57
N LEU A 106 4.76 -19.97 4.69
CA LEU A 106 4.81 -21.24 3.95
C LEU A 106 5.83 -21.23 2.79
N ARG A 107 6.19 -20.04 2.30
CA ARG A 107 7.13 -19.84 1.19
C ARG A 107 8.58 -19.62 1.64
N ALA A 108 8.78 -19.28 2.92
CA ALA A 108 10.09 -19.08 3.54
C ALA A 108 10.86 -20.40 3.70
#